data_AF-A0A1M7H0E8-F1
#
_entry.id   AF-A0A1M7H0E8-F1
#
_cell.length_a   1.000
_cell.length_b   1.000
_cell.length_c   1.000
_cell.angle_alpha   90.00
_cell.angle_beta   90.00
_cell.angle_gamma   90.00
#
_symmetry.space_group_name_H-M   'P 1'
#
loop_
_entity.id
_entity.type
_entity.pdbx_description
1 polymer ?
#
loop_
_entity_poly.entity_id
_entity_poly.type
_entity_poly.pdbx_seq_one_letter_code
_entity_poly.pdbx_strand_id
1 'polypeptide(L)' 'MTTTTDESRRHIRQLRAQADKLAADAEHAASTAERTRLQRRAEQLESDSDQESMMAAGDIYPAQ' A
#
# COMPACT_ATOMS: atom_id res chain seq x y z
N MET A 1 21.00 -8.87 12.57
CA MET A 1 20.13 -9.24 11.44
C MET A 1 18.82 -8.50 11.62
N THR A 2 18.58 -7.43 10.87
CA THR A 2 17.36 -6.60 10.90
C THR A 2 16.67 -6.56 9.52
N THR A 3 16.98 -7.53 8.67
CA THR A 3 16.61 -7.55 7.24
C THR A 3 15.10 -7.62 7.03
N THR A 4 14.39 -8.39 7.86
CA THR A 4 12.93 -8.60 7.71
C THR A 4 12.13 -7.31 7.87
N THR A 5 12.41 -6.50 8.89
CA THR A 5 11.70 -5.23 9.11
C THR A 5 11.98 -4.20 8.02
N ASP A 6 13.20 -4.17 7.47
CA ASP A 6 13.56 -3.24 6.40
C ASP A 6 12.92 -3.64 5.06
N GLU A 7 12.85 -4.94 4.77
CA GLU A 7 12.14 -5.51 3.62
C GLU A 7 10.64 -5.22 3.70
N SER A 8 10.00 -5.43 4.85
CA SER A 8 8.59 -5.07 5.05
C SER A 8 8.35 -3.57 4.86
N ARG A 9 9.20 -2.71 5.43
CA ARG A 9 9.10 -1.26 5.24
C ARG A 9 9.28 -0.86 3.78
N ARG A 10 10.17 -1.52 3.04
CA ARG A 10 10.35 -1.30 1.60
C ARG A 10 9.13 -1.73 0.82
N HIS A 11 8.53 -2.86 1.17
CA HIS A 11 7.33 -3.38 0.52
C HIS A 11 6.13 -2.44 0.73
N ILE A 12 5.89 -2.00 1.96
CA ILE A 12 4.84 -1.02 2.29
C ILE A 12 5.00 0.26 1.46
N ARG A 13 6.23 0.78 1.31
CA ARG A 13 6.49 1.96 0.45
C ARG A 13 6.16 1.69 -1.02
N GLN A 14 6.43 0.48 -1.52
CA GLN A 14 6.10 0.11 -2.90
C GLN A 14 4.61 -0.02 -3.14
N LEU A 15 3.85 -0.53 -2.16
CA LEU A 15 2.38 -0.62 -2.24
C LEU A 15 1.77 0.79 -2.32
N ARG A 16 2.19 1.69 -1.41
CA ARG A 16 1.74 3.09 -1.39
C ARG A 16 2.06 3.84 -2.68
N ALA A 17 3.30 3.72 -3.17
CA ALA A 17 3.68 4.37 -4.43
C ALA A 17 2.87 3.85 -5.64
N GLN A 18 2.49 2.57 -5.64
CA GLN A 18 1.62 2.01 -6.67
C GLN A 18 0.17 2.51 -6.54
N ALA A 19 -0.34 2.64 -5.31
CA ALA A 19 -1.64 3.22 -5.05
C ALA A 19 -1.73 4.67 -5.55
N ASP A 20 -0.74 5.51 -5.21
CA ASP A 20 -0.64 6.90 -5.66
C ASP A 20 -0.66 7.00 -7.19
N LYS A 21 0.13 6.13 -7.85
CA LYS A 21 0.17 6.09 -9.32
C LYS A 21 -1.18 5.71 -9.92
N LEU A 22 -1.88 4.72 -9.34
CA LEU A 22 -3.19 4.30 -9.83
C LEU A 22 -4.26 5.37 -9.59
N ALA A 23 -4.19 6.10 -8.48
CA ALA A 23 -5.06 7.24 -8.23
C ALA A 23 -4.84 8.35 -9.28
N ALA A 24 -3.58 8.70 -9.57
CA ALA A 24 -3.25 9.66 -10.63
C ALA A 24 -3.70 9.18 -12.02
N ASP A 25 -3.48 7.90 -12.35
CA ASP A 25 -3.94 7.32 -13.61
C ASP A 25 -5.49 7.37 -13.71
N ALA A 26 -6.20 7.24 -12.58
CA ALA A 26 -7.67 7.34 -12.53
C ALA A 26 -8.19 8.76 -12.82
N GLU A 27 -7.47 9.79 -12.37
CA GLU A 27 -7.80 11.20 -12.68
C GLU A 27 -7.75 11.47 -14.18
N HIS A 28 -6.81 10.83 -14.89
CA HIS A 28 -6.63 10.95 -16.33
C HIS A 28 -7.44 9.94 -17.16
N ALA A 29 -8.13 8.99 -16.52
CA ALA A 29 -8.88 7.95 -17.23
C ALA A 29 -10.06 8.54 -18.03
N ALA A 30 -10.17 8.11 -19.29
CA ALA A 30 -11.18 8.60 -20.23
C ALA A 30 -12.59 8.05 -19.95
N SER A 31 -12.69 6.87 -19.30
CA SER A 31 -13.97 6.24 -19.00
C SER A 31 -14.23 6.14 -17.51
N THR A 32 -15.50 6.28 -17.11
CA THR A 32 -15.92 6.13 -15.71
C THR A 32 -15.65 4.71 -15.20
N ALA A 33 -15.78 3.69 -16.06
CA ALA A 33 -15.50 2.30 -15.70
C ALA A 33 -14.01 2.08 -15.38
N GLU A 34 -13.11 2.64 -16.19
CA GLU A 34 -11.67 2.56 -15.97
C GLU A 34 -11.25 3.36 -14.73
N ARG A 35 -11.78 4.59 -14.57
CA ARG A 35 -11.57 5.39 -13.36
C ARG A 35 -11.95 4.62 -12.09
N THR A 36 -13.14 4.01 -12.09
CA THR A 36 -13.63 3.21 -10.96
C THR A 36 -12.73 2.01 -10.69
N ARG A 37 -12.25 1.32 -11.75
CA ARG A 37 -11.34 0.18 -11.61
C ARG A 37 -10.01 0.59 -10.99
N LEU A 38 -9.43 1.71 -11.45
CA LEU A 38 -8.16 2.22 -10.98
C LEU A 38 -8.26 2.71 -9.53
N GLN A 39 -9.33 3.46 -9.19
CA GLN A 39 -9.61 3.90 -7.82
C GLN A 39 -9.75 2.72 -6.84
N ARG A 40 -10.58 1.72 -7.16
CA ARG A 40 -10.72 0.54 -6.31
C ARG A 40 -9.40 -0.21 -6.11
N ARG A 41 -8.54 -0.23 -7.14
CA ARG A 41 -7.23 -0.88 -7.02
C ARG A 41 -6.28 -0.07 -6.15
N ALA A 42 -6.31 1.26 -6.23
CA ALA A 42 -5.55 2.13 -5.34
C ALA A 42 -5.99 1.94 -3.88
N GLU A 43 -7.30 1.99 -3.60
CA GLU A 43 -7.87 1.76 -2.27
C GLU A 43 -7.46 0.40 -1.68
N GLN A 44 -7.46 -0.66 -2.50
CA GLN A 44 -7.01 -1.97 -2.05
C GLN A 44 -5.52 -1.96 -1.65
N LEU A 45 -4.66 -1.32 -2.43
CA LEU A 45 -3.22 -1.27 -2.13
C LEU A 45 -2.91 -0.42 -0.90
N GLU A 46 -3.69 0.64 -0.65
CA GLU A 46 -3.59 1.42 0.60
C GLU A 46 -3.95 0.54 1.80
N SER A 47 -5.09 -0.15 1.74
CA SER A 47 -5.55 -1.08 2.77
C SER A 47 -4.51 -2.17 3.06
N ASP A 48 -3.94 -2.79 2.01
CA ASP A 48 -2.89 -3.80 2.15
C ASP A 48 -1.65 -3.21 2.84
N SER A 49 -1.24 -1.99 2.44
CA SER A 49 -0.09 -1.31 3.03
C SER A 49 -0.28 -1.00 4.52
N ASP A 50 -1.48 -0.62 4.93
CA ASP A 50 -1.80 -0.27 6.30
C ASP A 50 -1.88 -1.52 7.18
N GLN A 51 -2.48 -2.59 6.68
CA GLN A 51 -2.49 -3.88 7.37
C GLN A 51 -1.06 -4.40 7.61
N GLU A 52 -0.21 -4.35 6.59
CA GLU A 52 1.19 -4.75 6.72
C GLU A 52 1.98 -3.83 7.65
N SER A 53 1.72 -2.52 7.61
CA SER A 53 2.36 -1.56 8.52
C SER A 53 1.99 -1.84 9.98
N MET A 54 0.74 -2.22 10.27
CA MET A 54 0.32 -2.60 11.62
C MET A 54 1.00 -3.89 12.08
N MET A 55 1.11 -4.90 11.22
CA MET A 55 1.82 -6.15 11.53
C MET A 55 3.32 -5.91 11.77
N ALA A 56 3.96 -5.09 10.93
CA ALA A 56 5.37 -4.73 11.07
C ALA A 56 5.64 -3.86 12.32
N ALA A 57 4.65 -3.10 12.78
CA ALA A 57 4.74 -2.30 14.01
C ALA A 57 4.47 -3.14 15.28
N GLY A 58 3.62 -4.16 15.20
CA GLY A 58 3.36 -5.08 16.30
C GLY A 58 4.61 -5.87 16.73
N ASP A 59 5.53 -6.12 15.81
CA ASP A 59 6.83 -6.76 16.06
C ASP A 59 7.85 -5.87 16.81
N ILE A 60 7.49 -4.60 17.10
CA ILE A 60 8.37 -3.62 17.78
C ILE A 60 8.16 -3.63 19.30
N TYR A 61 7.09 -4.26 19.82
CA TYR A 61 6.90 -4.48 21.25
C TYR A 61 7.00 -5.96 21.60
N PRO A 62 8.15 -6.46 22.10
CA PRO A 62 8.16 -7.75 22.74
C PRO A 62 7.24 -7.68 23.96
N ALA A 63 6.27 -8.59 24.03
CA ALA A 63 5.54 -8.86 25.26
C ALA A 63 6.57 -9.21 26.33
N GLN A 64 6.72 -8.32 27.32
CA GLN A 64 7.49 -8.59 28.53
C GLN A 64 6.79 -9.65 29.38
#